data_AF-A0A516INY3-F1
#
_entry.id   AF-A0A516INY3-F1
#
_cell.length_a   1.000
_cell.length_b   1.000
_cell.length_c   1.000
_cell.angle_alpha   90.00
_cell.angle_beta   90.00
_cell.angle_gamma   90.00
#
_symmetry.space_group_name_H-M   'P 1'
#
loop_
_entity.id
_entity.type
_entity.pdbx_description
1 polymer ?
#
loop_
_entity_poly.entity_id
_entity_poly.type
_entity_poly.pdbx_seq_one_letter_code
_entity_poly.pdbx_strand_id
1 'polypeptide(L)'
;MSQADSGWINGALANWKTAERELLDLDPVPVPTVVTADERCQYDGRGGKLPLKWAGRPHGGKIQLPDGGEVPVAVMSFASATKAGEPFFVMTLPSIWRAGGVTSPLGLEALMDGVLLHEIMHTRQIEKAGSQLVALEKALGSDINDDALQEKFSGNPAYVAAWTAENDRLYQALLEPDQVAAKQQFREGLAMMSERRRKFLSGSNAAWADADRLFLAMEGMGQWLIYRWDNRAMPHATPTAATLEPVRRTRKWWTQDEGLALFLLLDRFLPDWRGDQTASDPMRLDALLAAAAR
;
A
#
# COMPACT_ATOMS: atom_id res chain seq x y z
N MET A 1 -19.67 14.23 -14.15
CA MET A 1 -19.28 13.85 -12.78
C MET A 1 -20.20 14.59 -11.84
N SER A 2 -20.72 13.96 -10.79
CA SER A 2 -21.54 14.67 -9.80
C SER A 2 -20.69 15.70 -9.03
N GLN A 3 -21.33 16.72 -8.42
CA GLN A 3 -20.60 17.70 -7.61
C GLN A 3 -19.92 17.04 -6.40
N ALA A 4 -20.57 16.07 -5.76
CA ALA A 4 -20.02 15.35 -4.62
C ALA A 4 -18.78 14.53 -5.01
N ASP A 5 -18.88 13.74 -6.08
CA ASP A 5 -17.75 12.93 -6.55
C ASP A 5 -16.58 13.82 -7.04
N SER A 6 -16.90 14.93 -7.72
CA SER A 6 -15.88 15.90 -8.15
C SER A 6 -15.22 16.61 -6.98
N GLY A 7 -15.99 16.96 -5.95
CA GLY A 7 -15.45 17.54 -4.71
C GLY A 7 -14.50 16.56 -4.02
N TRP A 8 -14.91 15.30 -3.90
CA TRP A 8 -14.10 14.26 -3.27
C TRP A 8 -12.79 14.00 -4.03
N ILE A 9 -12.80 13.69 -5.33
CA ILE A 9 -11.56 13.30 -6.04
C ILE A 9 -10.53 14.44 -6.07
N ASN A 10 -10.98 15.70 -6.22
CA ASN A 10 -10.07 16.85 -6.18
C ASN A 10 -9.52 17.07 -4.76
N GLY A 11 -10.34 16.86 -3.72
CA GLY A 11 -9.90 16.91 -2.33
C GLY A 11 -8.89 15.80 -2.00
N ALA A 12 -9.17 14.57 -2.40
CA ALA A 12 -8.29 13.42 -2.17
C ALA A 12 -6.94 13.55 -2.89
N LEU A 13 -6.93 14.06 -4.13
CA LEU A 13 -5.67 14.39 -4.82
C LEU A 13 -4.89 15.53 -4.13
N ALA A 14 -5.59 16.52 -3.57
CA ALA A 14 -4.95 17.55 -2.75
C ALA A 14 -4.37 16.96 -1.44
N ASN A 15 -5.10 16.03 -0.82
CA ASN A 15 -4.63 15.28 0.36
C ASN A 15 -3.36 14.49 0.05
N TRP A 16 -3.27 13.86 -1.13
CA TRP A 16 -2.02 13.25 -1.60
C TRP A 16 -0.86 14.25 -1.62
N LYS A 17 -1.06 15.48 -2.11
CA LYS A 17 0.00 16.51 -2.10
C LYS A 17 0.38 16.98 -0.71
N THR A 18 -0.53 16.91 0.24
CA THR A 18 -0.22 17.15 1.65
C THR A 18 0.58 15.99 2.23
N ALA A 19 0.10 14.76 2.07
CA ALA A 19 0.74 13.55 2.59
C ALA A 19 2.15 13.32 2.01
N GLU A 20 2.33 13.55 0.71
CA GLU A 20 3.61 13.47 0.00
C GLU A 20 4.67 14.37 0.64
N ARG A 21 4.31 15.59 1.02
CA ARG A 21 5.22 16.53 1.64
C ARG A 21 5.36 16.31 3.14
N GLU A 22 4.25 16.18 3.86
CA GLU A 22 4.23 16.27 5.32
C GLU A 22 4.46 14.92 6.01
N LEU A 23 4.05 13.82 5.37
CA LEU A 23 4.21 12.48 5.93
C LEU A 23 5.44 11.79 5.34
N LEU A 24 5.61 11.84 4.02
CA LEU A 24 6.66 11.11 3.29
C LEU A 24 7.96 11.90 3.11
N ASP A 25 7.97 13.21 3.37
CA ASP A 25 9.12 14.10 3.14
C ASP A 25 9.65 14.02 1.69
N LEU A 26 8.73 13.89 0.74
CA LEU A 26 9.04 13.82 -0.68
C LEU A 26 8.89 15.18 -1.34
N ASP A 27 9.78 15.47 -2.28
CA ASP A 27 9.61 16.58 -3.21
C ASP A 27 8.33 16.37 -4.05
N PRO A 28 7.42 17.36 -4.09
CA PRO A 28 6.22 17.24 -4.90
C PRO A 28 6.54 17.18 -6.39
N VAL A 29 6.17 16.09 -7.05
CA VAL A 29 6.20 15.97 -8.52
C VAL A 29 4.78 16.09 -9.09
N PRO A 30 4.59 16.25 -10.41
CA PRO A 30 3.25 16.18 -11.00
C PRO A 30 2.50 14.90 -10.62
N VAL A 31 1.17 14.97 -10.39
CA VAL A 31 0.39 13.74 -10.23
C VAL A 31 0.38 12.95 -11.54
N PRO A 32 0.32 11.61 -11.49
CA PRO A 32 0.22 10.79 -12.69
C PRO A 32 -1.11 11.02 -13.41
N THR A 33 -1.27 10.41 -14.58
CA THR A 33 -2.60 10.32 -15.21
C THR A 33 -3.55 9.62 -14.27
N VAL A 34 -4.73 10.20 -14.06
CA VAL A 34 -5.78 9.63 -13.20
C VAL A 34 -6.97 9.25 -14.05
N VAL A 35 -7.39 8.00 -13.95
CA VAL A 35 -8.62 7.50 -14.56
C VAL A 35 -9.63 7.24 -13.45
N THR A 36 -10.82 7.82 -13.58
CA THR A 36 -11.91 7.59 -12.64
C THR A 36 -13.22 7.38 -13.37
N ALA A 37 -14.24 6.83 -12.71
CA ALA A 37 -15.54 6.59 -13.31
C ALA A 37 -16.67 6.67 -12.28
N ASP A 38 -17.81 7.19 -12.73
CA ASP A 38 -19.11 7.02 -12.06
C ASP A 38 -19.94 5.96 -12.79
N GLU A 39 -21.26 5.90 -12.55
CA GLU A 39 -22.15 4.90 -13.16
C GLU A 39 -22.31 5.04 -14.70
N ARG A 40 -21.97 6.20 -15.28
CA ARG A 40 -22.25 6.52 -16.70
C ARG A 40 -20.99 6.78 -17.51
N CYS A 41 -20.04 7.50 -16.91
CA CYS A 41 -18.93 8.10 -17.62
C CYS A 41 -17.60 7.79 -16.94
N GLN A 42 -16.59 7.54 -17.77
CA GLN A 42 -15.19 7.61 -17.39
C GLN A 42 -14.73 9.05 -17.51
N TYR A 43 -13.82 9.46 -16.63
CA TYR A 43 -13.16 10.75 -16.63
C TYR A 43 -11.65 10.55 -16.57
N ASP A 44 -10.94 11.12 -17.53
CA ASP A 44 -9.48 11.13 -17.55
C ASP A 44 -8.96 12.50 -17.13
N GLY A 45 -8.20 12.51 -16.05
CA GLY A 45 -7.40 13.64 -15.60
C GLY A 45 -6.00 13.51 -16.19
N ARG A 46 -5.66 14.36 -17.16
CA ARG A 46 -4.28 14.42 -17.67
C ARG A 46 -3.36 14.76 -16.51
N GLY A 47 -2.40 13.90 -16.20
CA GLY A 47 -1.43 14.11 -15.13
C GLY A 47 -0.75 15.48 -15.21
N GLY A 48 -0.34 16.02 -14.07
CA GLY A 48 0.14 17.39 -14.01
C GLY A 48 0.04 18.07 -12.65
N LYS A 49 -0.07 19.39 -12.68
CA LYS A 49 -0.35 20.20 -11.49
C LYS A 49 -1.84 20.16 -11.18
N LEU A 50 -2.18 20.10 -9.91
CA LEU A 50 -3.57 20.19 -9.44
C LEU A 50 -4.08 21.64 -9.53
N PRO A 51 -5.41 21.85 -9.71
CA PRO A 51 -6.43 20.83 -9.95
C PRO A 51 -6.34 20.24 -11.37
N LEU A 52 -6.68 18.96 -11.52
CA LEU A 52 -6.70 18.32 -12.83
C LEU A 52 -7.88 18.80 -13.68
N LYS A 53 -7.67 18.86 -14.99
CA LYS A 53 -8.74 19.03 -15.97
C LYS A 53 -9.23 17.65 -16.39
N TRP A 54 -10.53 17.42 -16.23
CA TRP A 54 -11.17 16.13 -16.50
C TRP A 54 -11.83 16.12 -17.88
N ALA A 55 -11.49 15.12 -18.69
CA ALA A 55 -12.19 14.81 -19.93
C ALA A 55 -13.13 13.63 -19.72
N GLY A 56 -14.43 13.82 -19.89
CA GLY A 56 -15.45 12.79 -19.66
C GLY A 56 -15.93 12.13 -20.95
N ARG A 57 -16.15 10.81 -20.93
CA ARG A 57 -16.84 10.06 -21.99
C ARG A 57 -17.73 8.95 -21.42
N PRO A 58 -18.85 8.62 -22.07
CA PRO A 58 -19.62 7.42 -21.73
C PRO A 58 -18.75 6.16 -21.82
N HIS A 59 -18.88 5.23 -20.87
CA HIS A 59 -18.01 4.06 -20.75
C HIS A 59 -18.71 2.72 -21.07
N GLY A 60 -20.05 2.69 -21.13
CA GLY A 60 -20.81 1.48 -21.49
C GLY A 60 -20.51 0.25 -20.62
N GLY A 61 -20.29 0.45 -19.31
CA GLY A 61 -19.85 -0.59 -18.37
C GLY A 61 -18.34 -0.91 -18.30
N LYS A 62 -17.48 -0.29 -19.11
CA LYS A 62 -16.02 -0.56 -19.11
C LYS A 62 -15.14 0.67 -19.09
N ILE A 63 -14.12 0.67 -18.26
CA ILE A 63 -13.10 1.72 -18.16
C ILE A 63 -11.93 1.35 -19.08
N GLN A 64 -11.54 2.29 -19.93
CA GLN A 64 -10.35 2.21 -20.78
C GLN A 64 -9.12 2.65 -19.99
N LEU A 65 -8.06 1.85 -20.04
CA LEU A 65 -6.81 2.11 -19.32
C LEU A 65 -5.75 2.77 -20.22
N PRO A 66 -4.83 3.57 -19.65
CA PRO A 66 -3.76 4.22 -20.42
C PRO A 66 -2.78 3.26 -21.11
N ASP A 67 -2.66 2.01 -20.63
CA ASP A 67 -1.86 0.95 -21.24
C ASP A 67 -2.57 0.25 -22.43
N GLY A 68 -3.80 0.64 -22.72
CA GLY A 68 -4.66 0.04 -23.75
C GLY A 68 -5.53 -1.12 -23.26
N GLY A 69 -5.47 -1.46 -21.97
CA GLY A 69 -6.35 -2.44 -21.34
C GLY A 69 -7.76 -1.92 -21.06
N GLU A 70 -8.63 -2.81 -20.61
CA GLU A 70 -10.00 -2.49 -20.19
C GLU A 70 -10.36 -3.23 -18.90
N VAL A 71 -11.11 -2.57 -18.01
CA VAL A 71 -11.67 -3.18 -16.79
C VAL A 71 -13.16 -2.88 -16.66
N PRO A 72 -13.98 -3.78 -16.10
CA PRO A 72 -15.41 -3.51 -15.86
C PRO A 72 -15.58 -2.42 -14.81
N VAL A 73 -16.59 -1.55 -14.91
CA VAL A 73 -16.88 -0.57 -13.87
C VAL A 73 -17.35 -1.30 -12.60
N ALA A 74 -16.54 -1.22 -11.54
CA ALA A 74 -16.79 -1.87 -10.25
C ALA A 74 -16.08 -1.09 -9.13
N VAL A 75 -16.26 -1.52 -7.88
CA VAL A 75 -15.45 -1.04 -6.75
C VAL A 75 -13.99 -1.43 -7.01
N MET A 76 -13.14 -0.45 -7.28
CA MET A 76 -11.72 -0.68 -7.57
C MET A 76 -10.87 0.54 -7.26
N SER A 77 -9.61 0.26 -6.98
CA SER A 77 -8.51 1.22 -6.92
C SER A 77 -7.23 0.45 -7.23
N PHE A 78 -6.35 1.00 -8.06
CA PHE A 78 -5.01 0.46 -8.32
C PHE A 78 -4.11 1.50 -8.99
N ALA A 79 -2.80 1.31 -8.88
CA ALA A 79 -1.82 1.96 -9.73
C ALA A 79 -1.16 0.97 -10.69
N SER A 80 -0.75 1.45 -11.87
CA SER A 80 -0.04 0.66 -12.86
C SER A 80 0.82 1.57 -13.75
N ALA A 81 1.45 1.02 -14.78
CA ALA A 81 2.28 1.73 -15.74
C ALA A 81 1.94 1.36 -17.17
N THR A 82 2.08 2.32 -18.09
CA THR A 82 2.02 2.02 -19.52
C THR A 82 3.22 1.16 -19.94
N LYS A 83 3.20 0.62 -21.17
CA LYS A 83 4.37 -0.08 -21.73
C LYS A 83 5.64 0.78 -21.81
N ALA A 84 5.49 2.10 -21.83
CA ALA A 84 6.61 3.05 -21.78
C ALA A 84 7.12 3.31 -20.35
N GLY A 85 6.52 2.69 -19.34
CA GLY A 85 6.85 2.88 -17.92
C GLY A 85 6.20 4.11 -17.29
N GLU A 86 5.26 4.77 -17.97
CA GLU A 86 4.59 5.96 -17.43
C GLU A 86 3.53 5.54 -16.41
N PRO A 87 3.61 5.99 -15.14
CA PRO A 87 2.65 5.58 -14.13
C PRO A 87 1.28 6.22 -14.36
N PHE A 88 0.23 5.46 -14.05
CA PHE A 88 -1.14 5.93 -13.98
C PHE A 88 -1.86 5.35 -12.76
N PHE A 89 -2.89 6.06 -12.32
CA PHE A 89 -3.72 5.69 -11.17
C PHE A 89 -5.17 5.55 -11.61
N VAL A 90 -5.85 4.51 -11.13
CA VAL A 90 -7.25 4.22 -11.44
C VAL A 90 -8.02 4.04 -10.15
N MET A 91 -9.13 4.75 -9.99
CA MET A 91 -10.05 4.52 -8.88
C MET A 91 -11.46 4.95 -9.24
N THR A 92 -12.46 4.13 -8.95
CA THR A 92 -13.87 4.51 -9.16
C THR A 92 -14.36 5.47 -8.08
N LEU A 93 -15.34 6.31 -8.44
CA LEU A 93 -15.81 7.40 -7.59
C LEU A 93 -16.67 6.90 -6.41
N PRO A 94 -16.87 7.72 -5.36
CA PRO A 94 -17.67 7.35 -4.20
C PRO A 94 -19.08 6.87 -4.54
N SER A 95 -19.70 7.40 -5.59
CA SER A 95 -20.98 6.89 -6.11
C SER A 95 -20.95 5.39 -6.45
N ILE A 96 -19.89 4.89 -7.09
CA ILE A 96 -19.71 3.45 -7.38
C ILE A 96 -19.52 2.65 -6.10
N TRP A 97 -18.72 3.16 -5.16
CA TRP A 97 -18.44 2.47 -3.90
C TRP A 97 -19.68 2.34 -3.01
N ARG A 98 -20.50 3.41 -2.94
CA ARG A 98 -21.81 3.37 -2.27
C ARG A 98 -22.74 2.35 -2.92
N ALA A 99 -22.83 2.34 -4.26
CA ALA A 99 -23.66 1.39 -4.99
C ALA A 99 -23.18 -0.06 -4.81
N GLY A 100 -21.87 -0.26 -4.63
CA GLY A 100 -21.28 -1.55 -4.29
C GLY A 100 -21.44 -1.98 -2.81
N GLY A 101 -22.10 -1.17 -1.98
CA GLY A 101 -22.37 -1.50 -0.58
C GLY A 101 -21.17 -1.41 0.35
N VAL A 102 -20.13 -0.65 -0.03
CA VAL A 102 -18.92 -0.49 0.81
C VAL A 102 -19.24 0.39 2.02
N THR A 103 -18.91 -0.10 3.21
CA THR A 103 -19.04 0.61 4.48
C THR A 103 -17.74 0.61 5.27
N SER A 104 -17.51 1.65 6.08
CA SER A 104 -16.36 1.75 6.99
C SER A 104 -16.77 2.45 8.28
N PRO A 105 -16.24 2.05 9.46
CA PRO A 105 -16.36 2.81 10.70
C PRO A 105 -15.83 4.26 10.59
N LEU A 106 -14.91 4.53 9.65
CA LEU A 106 -14.38 5.88 9.38
C LEU A 106 -15.35 6.76 8.58
N GLY A 107 -16.42 6.19 8.03
CA GLY A 107 -17.15 6.76 6.89
C GLY A 107 -16.50 6.37 5.56
N LEU A 108 -17.31 6.36 4.49
CA LEU A 108 -16.87 5.87 3.18
C LEU A 108 -15.77 6.77 2.60
N GLU A 109 -15.98 8.08 2.58
CA GLU A 109 -15.06 9.02 1.95
C GLU A 109 -13.69 9.03 2.66
N ALA A 110 -13.66 8.88 3.99
CA ALA A 110 -12.39 8.76 4.73
C ALA A 110 -11.66 7.45 4.41
N LEU A 111 -12.38 6.32 4.32
CA LEU A 111 -11.80 5.06 3.82
C LEU A 111 -11.20 5.26 2.42
N MET A 112 -11.96 5.89 1.52
CA MET A 112 -11.53 6.09 0.14
C MET A 112 -10.34 7.06 0.03
N ASP A 113 -10.24 8.06 0.89
CA ASP A 113 -9.04 8.91 0.98
C ASP A 113 -7.82 8.07 1.32
N GLY A 114 -7.91 7.19 2.33
CA GLY A 114 -6.86 6.24 2.67
C GLY A 114 -6.48 5.33 1.50
N VAL A 115 -7.47 4.70 0.85
CA VAL A 115 -7.23 3.84 -0.32
C VAL A 115 -6.55 4.62 -1.45
N LEU A 116 -6.98 5.85 -1.75
CA LEU A 116 -6.34 6.67 -2.76
C LEU A 116 -4.88 6.95 -2.41
N LEU A 117 -4.59 7.32 -1.15
CA LEU A 117 -3.23 7.59 -0.68
C LEU A 117 -2.33 6.36 -0.81
N HIS A 118 -2.83 5.19 -0.41
CA HIS A 118 -2.13 3.92 -0.56
C HIS A 118 -1.79 3.66 -2.03
N GLU A 119 -2.78 3.71 -2.91
CA GLU A 119 -2.62 3.29 -4.30
C GLU A 119 -1.80 4.28 -5.11
N ILE A 120 -2.02 5.59 -4.92
CA ILE A 120 -1.21 6.60 -5.60
C ILE A 120 0.25 6.58 -5.12
N MET A 121 0.55 6.09 -3.92
CA MET A 121 1.94 5.88 -3.46
C MET A 121 2.68 4.90 -4.36
N HIS A 122 2.01 3.84 -4.84
CA HIS A 122 2.64 2.90 -5.77
C HIS A 122 3.10 3.57 -7.07
N THR A 123 2.47 4.67 -7.50
CA THR A 123 2.94 5.43 -8.68
C THR A 123 4.34 6.04 -8.48
N ARG A 124 4.72 6.36 -7.23
CA ARG A 124 6.07 6.77 -6.86
C ARG A 124 7.03 5.59 -6.73
N GLN A 125 6.52 4.41 -6.38
CA GLN A 125 7.32 3.21 -6.23
C GLN A 125 7.59 2.52 -7.57
N ILE A 126 6.68 2.58 -8.54
CA ILE A 126 6.81 1.96 -9.87
C ILE A 126 8.11 2.36 -10.56
N GLU A 127 8.50 3.64 -10.49
CA GLU A 127 9.76 4.12 -11.09
C GLU A 127 10.99 3.39 -10.52
N LYS A 128 10.95 3.04 -9.23
CA LYS A 128 12.08 2.42 -8.50
C LYS A 128 11.99 0.89 -8.51
N ALA A 129 10.80 0.35 -8.31
CA ALA A 129 10.51 -1.07 -8.18
C ALA A 129 10.34 -1.79 -9.53
N GLY A 130 10.06 -1.06 -10.62
CA GLY A 130 9.73 -1.67 -11.91
C GLY A 130 10.80 -2.65 -12.44
N SER A 131 12.08 -2.30 -12.29
CA SER A 131 13.18 -3.20 -12.68
C SER A 131 13.27 -4.46 -11.79
N GLN A 132 12.95 -4.34 -10.51
CA GLN A 132 12.91 -5.45 -9.57
C GLN A 132 11.73 -6.37 -9.86
N LEU A 133 10.56 -5.81 -10.16
CA LEU A 133 9.37 -6.55 -10.60
C LEU A 133 9.65 -7.37 -11.85
N VAL A 134 10.20 -6.76 -12.91
CA VAL A 134 10.55 -7.47 -14.15
C VAL A 134 11.57 -8.60 -13.90
N ALA A 135 12.55 -8.37 -13.02
CA ALA A 135 13.51 -9.39 -12.66
C ALA A 135 12.85 -10.57 -11.90
N LEU A 136 11.91 -10.27 -11.00
CA LEU A 136 11.16 -11.26 -10.25
C LEU A 136 10.21 -12.06 -11.14
N GLU A 137 9.46 -11.41 -12.02
CA GLU A 137 8.56 -12.09 -12.98
C GLU A 137 9.34 -13.07 -13.84
N LYS A 138 10.51 -12.66 -14.33
CA LYS A 138 11.41 -13.56 -15.08
C LYS A 138 11.92 -14.72 -14.22
N ALA A 139 12.26 -14.48 -12.96
CA ALA A 139 12.76 -15.53 -12.06
C ALA A 139 11.66 -16.51 -11.64
N LEU A 140 10.41 -16.06 -11.52
CA LEU A 140 9.26 -16.84 -11.10
C LEU A 140 8.51 -17.48 -12.28
N GLY A 141 8.70 -16.98 -13.50
CA GLY A 141 8.09 -17.48 -14.72
C GLY A 141 6.62 -17.10 -14.88
N SER A 142 6.16 -16.06 -14.19
CA SER A 142 4.80 -15.54 -14.24
C SER A 142 4.77 -14.07 -13.86
N ASP A 143 3.73 -13.36 -14.30
CA ASP A 143 3.38 -12.05 -13.78
C ASP A 143 3.12 -12.17 -12.26
N ILE A 144 3.49 -11.15 -11.48
CA ILE A 144 3.29 -11.13 -10.02
C ILE A 144 2.64 -9.83 -9.58
N ASN A 145 1.85 -9.92 -8.51
CA ASN A 145 1.26 -8.80 -7.80
C ASN A 145 1.50 -8.95 -6.29
N ASP A 146 1.00 -8.00 -5.52
CA ASP A 146 1.06 -7.94 -4.06
C ASP A 146 0.47 -9.18 -3.35
N ASP A 147 -0.49 -9.86 -3.99
CA ASP A 147 -1.11 -11.08 -3.50
C ASP A 147 -0.39 -12.37 -3.90
N ALA A 148 0.57 -12.34 -4.83
CA ALA A 148 1.17 -13.53 -5.43
C ALA A 148 1.81 -14.48 -4.40
N LEU A 149 2.39 -13.93 -3.33
CA LEU A 149 2.94 -14.72 -2.22
C LEU A 149 1.83 -15.49 -1.47
N GLN A 150 0.71 -14.81 -1.19
CA GLN A 150 -0.45 -15.41 -0.54
C GLN A 150 -1.10 -16.47 -1.44
N GLU A 151 -1.28 -16.20 -2.72
CA GLU A 151 -1.78 -17.18 -3.69
C GLU A 151 -0.90 -18.41 -3.76
N LYS A 152 0.42 -18.23 -3.74
CA LYS A 152 1.39 -19.32 -3.78
C LYS A 152 1.36 -20.21 -2.53
N PHE A 153 1.20 -19.62 -1.34
CA PHE A 153 1.45 -20.31 -0.07
C PHE A 153 0.21 -20.53 0.81
N SER A 154 -0.95 -19.97 0.48
CA SER A 154 -2.21 -20.15 1.23
C SER A 154 -2.67 -21.59 1.35
N GLY A 155 -2.34 -22.45 0.37
CA GLY A 155 -2.60 -23.88 0.41
C GLY A 155 -1.68 -24.67 1.36
N ASN A 156 -0.65 -24.05 1.94
CA ASN A 156 0.29 -24.69 2.86
C ASN A 156 -0.02 -24.31 4.32
N PRO A 157 -0.67 -25.17 5.11
CA PRO A 157 -1.07 -24.81 6.49
C PRO A 157 0.12 -24.52 7.41
N ALA A 158 1.29 -25.12 7.16
CA ALA A 158 2.48 -24.84 7.96
C ALA A 158 3.07 -23.47 7.65
N TYR A 159 2.94 -22.99 6.41
CA TYR A 159 3.30 -21.62 6.04
C TYR A 159 2.36 -20.63 6.70
N VAL A 160 1.05 -20.85 6.54
CA VAL A 160 0.00 -19.99 7.11
C VAL A 160 0.19 -19.86 8.62
N ALA A 161 0.41 -20.97 9.34
CA ALA A 161 0.65 -20.94 10.77
C ALA A 161 1.92 -20.14 11.16
N ALA A 162 3.00 -20.26 10.39
CA ALA A 162 4.22 -19.49 10.64
C ALA A 162 4.00 -17.99 10.42
N TRP A 163 3.37 -17.62 9.30
CA TRP A 163 3.03 -16.24 8.96
C TRP A 163 2.06 -15.61 9.98
N THR A 164 1.03 -16.34 10.42
CA THR A 164 0.10 -15.84 11.43
C THR A 164 0.82 -15.59 12.76
N ALA A 165 1.68 -16.53 13.20
CA ALA A 165 2.38 -16.40 14.46
C ALA A 165 3.37 -15.22 14.49
N GLU A 166 4.11 -14.98 13.39
CA GLU A 166 5.03 -13.83 13.32
C GLU A 166 4.27 -12.51 13.24
N ASN A 167 3.19 -12.42 12.45
CA ASN A 167 2.38 -11.22 12.33
C ASN A 167 1.73 -10.86 13.69
N ASP A 168 1.19 -11.85 14.40
CA ASP A 168 0.67 -11.67 15.76
C ASP A 168 1.74 -11.16 16.72
N ARG A 169 2.98 -11.68 16.63
CA ARG A 169 4.10 -11.21 17.46
C ARG A 169 4.50 -9.77 17.14
N LEU A 170 4.48 -9.37 15.87
CA LEU A 170 4.75 -7.97 15.47
C LEU A 170 3.68 -7.02 16.04
N TYR A 171 2.40 -7.37 15.98
CA TYR A 171 1.34 -6.56 16.57
C TYR A 171 1.36 -6.56 18.10
N GLN A 172 1.76 -7.66 18.75
CA GLN A 172 2.02 -7.67 20.19
C GLN A 172 3.10 -6.65 20.56
N ALA A 173 4.23 -6.68 19.84
CA ALA A 173 5.31 -5.71 20.03
C ALA A 173 4.85 -4.27 19.84
N LEU A 174 3.96 -4.03 18.87
CA LEU A 174 3.43 -2.70 18.59
C LEU A 174 2.55 -2.17 19.72
N LEU A 175 1.73 -3.03 20.31
CA LEU A 175 0.77 -2.68 21.37
C LEU A 175 1.34 -2.77 22.79
N GLU A 176 2.53 -3.35 22.95
CA GLU A 176 3.22 -3.47 24.24
C GLU A 176 3.61 -2.07 24.77
N PRO A 177 3.10 -1.63 25.94
CA PRO A 177 3.42 -0.32 26.50
C PRO A 177 4.86 -0.22 27.01
N ASP A 178 5.44 -1.31 27.52
CA ASP A 178 6.82 -1.28 28.01
C ASP A 178 7.81 -1.28 26.83
N GLN A 179 8.66 -0.26 26.75
CA GLN A 179 9.54 -0.08 25.59
C GLN A 179 10.57 -1.21 25.44
N VAL A 180 11.05 -1.77 26.56
CA VAL A 180 12.05 -2.84 26.55
C VAL A 180 11.40 -4.15 26.10
N ALA A 181 10.24 -4.49 26.67
CA ALA A 181 9.45 -5.64 26.27
C ALA A 181 9.00 -5.54 24.80
N ALA A 182 8.53 -4.38 24.36
CA ALA A 182 8.13 -4.14 22.98
C ALA A 182 9.30 -4.37 22.01
N LYS A 183 10.48 -3.84 22.33
CA LYS A 183 11.70 -4.04 21.52
C LYS A 183 12.12 -5.51 21.49
N GLN A 184 12.00 -6.23 22.60
CA GLN A 184 12.29 -7.66 22.68
C GLN A 184 11.31 -8.48 21.82
N GLN A 185 10.01 -8.22 21.94
CA GLN A 185 8.97 -8.86 21.12
C GLN A 185 9.15 -8.54 19.63
N PHE A 186 9.60 -7.33 19.29
CA PHE A 186 9.92 -6.97 17.91
C PHE A 186 11.08 -7.82 17.37
N ARG A 187 12.17 -7.97 18.12
CA ARG A 187 13.30 -8.86 17.73
C ARG A 187 12.84 -10.30 17.54
N GLU A 188 11.95 -10.79 18.39
CA GLU A 188 11.36 -12.12 18.27
C GLU A 188 10.52 -12.26 16.99
N GLY A 189 9.69 -11.27 16.68
CA GLY A 189 8.94 -11.22 15.41
C GLY A 189 9.86 -11.28 14.18
N LEU A 190 10.93 -10.47 14.17
CA LEU A 190 11.93 -10.51 13.09
C LEU A 190 12.65 -11.86 12.98
N ALA A 191 12.93 -12.52 14.10
CA ALA A 191 13.51 -13.86 14.12
C ALA A 191 12.54 -14.89 13.53
N MET A 192 11.24 -14.79 13.83
CA MET A 192 10.20 -15.65 13.27
C MET A 192 10.07 -15.46 11.76
N MET A 193 10.05 -14.21 11.27
CA MET A 193 10.07 -13.89 9.83
C MET A 193 11.28 -14.50 9.12
N SER A 194 12.47 -14.35 9.72
CA SER A 194 13.71 -14.94 9.17
C SER A 194 13.61 -16.46 9.08
N GLU A 195 13.06 -17.10 10.12
CA GLU A 195 12.85 -18.55 10.15
C GLU A 195 11.82 -19.03 9.12
N ARG A 196 10.69 -18.32 8.96
CA ARG A 196 9.70 -18.60 7.91
C ARG A 196 10.35 -18.53 6.53
N ARG A 197 11.07 -17.43 6.24
CA ARG A 197 11.77 -17.25 4.95
C ARG A 197 12.78 -18.37 4.71
N ARG A 198 13.59 -18.72 5.71
CA ARG A 198 14.58 -19.82 5.62
C ARG A 198 13.91 -21.16 5.32
N LYS A 199 12.77 -21.43 5.96
CA LYS A 199 12.05 -22.71 5.86
C LYS A 199 11.27 -22.87 4.56
N PHE A 200 10.62 -21.80 4.08
CA PHE A 200 9.66 -21.89 2.97
C PHE A 200 10.11 -21.18 1.69
N LEU A 201 10.92 -20.13 1.81
CA LEU A 201 11.36 -19.27 0.71
C LEU A 201 12.86 -19.51 0.39
N SER A 202 13.25 -20.78 0.37
CA SER A 202 14.61 -21.23 0.05
C SER A 202 14.59 -22.30 -1.05
N GLY A 203 15.78 -22.67 -1.56
CA GLY A 203 15.90 -23.64 -2.65
C GLY A 203 15.13 -23.20 -3.89
N SER A 204 14.21 -24.03 -4.38
CA SER A 204 13.37 -23.71 -5.55
C SER A 204 12.42 -22.52 -5.34
N ASN A 205 12.21 -22.09 -4.09
CA ASN A 205 11.38 -20.93 -3.76
C ASN A 205 12.21 -19.67 -3.44
N ALA A 206 13.53 -19.67 -3.67
CA ALA A 206 14.40 -18.55 -3.23
C ALA A 206 13.95 -17.18 -3.77
N ALA A 207 13.47 -17.11 -5.02
CA ALA A 207 12.98 -15.86 -5.62
C ALA A 207 11.75 -15.28 -4.89
N TRP A 208 10.95 -16.11 -4.22
CA TRP A 208 9.84 -15.63 -3.40
C TRP A 208 10.30 -14.87 -2.16
N ALA A 209 11.53 -15.06 -1.68
CA ALA A 209 12.07 -14.26 -0.58
C ALA A 209 12.30 -12.80 -0.99
N ASP A 210 12.62 -12.56 -2.27
CA ASP A 210 12.79 -11.21 -2.79
C ASP A 210 11.44 -10.56 -3.10
N ALA A 211 10.47 -11.33 -3.60
CA ALA A 211 9.08 -10.88 -3.72
C ALA A 211 8.47 -10.51 -2.35
N ASP A 212 8.65 -11.35 -1.33
CA ASP A 212 8.20 -11.10 0.05
C ASP A 212 8.74 -9.75 0.57
N ARG A 213 10.04 -9.49 0.40
CA ARG A 213 10.65 -8.21 0.80
C ARG A 213 10.12 -7.01 0.04
N LEU A 214 9.98 -7.15 -1.28
CA LEU A 214 9.52 -6.07 -2.15
C LEU A 214 8.09 -5.66 -1.77
N PHE A 215 7.17 -6.63 -1.72
CA PHE A 215 5.78 -6.34 -1.42
C PHE A 215 5.56 -5.90 0.04
N LEU A 216 6.30 -6.43 1.02
CA LEU A 216 6.25 -5.89 2.38
C LEU A 216 6.68 -4.41 2.44
N ALA A 217 7.65 -3.99 1.63
CA ALA A 217 8.06 -2.59 1.54
C ALA A 217 7.00 -1.73 0.83
N MET A 218 6.48 -2.20 -0.31
CA MET A 218 5.50 -1.46 -1.10
C MET A 218 4.17 -1.30 -0.36
N GLU A 219 3.57 -2.44 0.02
CA GLU A 219 2.27 -2.51 0.69
C GLU A 219 2.32 -1.92 2.10
N GLY A 220 3.42 -2.15 2.82
CA GLY A 220 3.61 -1.61 4.16
C GLY A 220 3.66 -0.10 4.18
N MET A 221 4.32 0.53 3.20
CA MET A 221 4.34 1.98 3.07
C MET A 221 2.96 2.54 2.71
N GLY A 222 2.24 1.88 1.80
CA GLY A 222 0.87 2.26 1.46
C GLY A 222 -0.06 2.20 2.68
N GLN A 223 -0.04 1.10 3.42
CA GLN A 223 -0.86 0.93 4.64
C GLN A 223 -0.46 1.90 5.76
N TRP A 224 0.84 2.12 5.94
CA TRP A 224 1.34 3.11 6.87
C TRP A 224 0.81 4.50 6.55
N LEU A 225 0.72 4.87 5.28
CA LEU A 225 0.20 6.16 4.86
C LEU A 225 -1.28 6.32 5.20
N ILE A 226 -2.10 5.28 5.05
CA ILE A 226 -3.49 5.25 5.52
C ILE A 226 -3.52 5.55 7.02
N TYR A 227 -2.78 4.76 7.80
CA TYR A 227 -2.75 4.89 9.25
C TYR A 227 -2.35 6.31 9.68
N ARG A 228 -1.26 6.85 9.12
CA ARG A 228 -0.76 8.17 9.47
C ARG A 228 -1.69 9.28 9.03
N TRP A 229 -2.34 9.15 7.88
CA TRP A 229 -3.31 10.12 7.42
C TRP A 229 -4.52 10.19 8.35
N ASP A 230 -5.10 9.05 8.69
CA ASP A 230 -6.27 8.97 9.57
C ASP A 230 -5.96 9.45 10.99
N ASN A 231 -4.71 9.25 11.44
CA ASN A 231 -4.25 9.65 12.76
C ASN A 231 -3.38 10.92 12.75
N ARG A 232 -3.43 11.75 11.68
CA ARG A 232 -2.52 12.91 11.52
C ARG A 232 -2.66 13.98 12.59
N ALA A 233 -3.80 14.06 13.26
CA ALA A 233 -4.00 14.94 14.43
C ALA A 233 -3.20 14.48 15.67
N MET A 234 -2.64 13.27 15.63
CA MET A 234 -1.90 12.61 16.71
C MET A 234 -0.52 12.13 16.19
N PRO A 235 0.38 13.04 15.79
CA PRO A 235 1.62 12.70 15.07
C PRO A 235 2.61 11.80 15.83
N HIS A 236 2.43 11.65 17.15
CA HIS A 236 3.26 10.81 18.03
C HIS A 236 2.44 9.79 18.84
N ALA A 237 1.17 9.56 18.50
CA ALA A 237 0.38 8.58 19.24
C ALA A 237 0.90 7.16 18.99
N THR A 238 1.13 6.44 20.09
CA THR A 238 1.32 5.00 20.06
C THR A 238 0.08 4.35 19.44
N PRO A 239 0.23 3.45 18.46
CA PRO A 239 -0.91 2.72 17.92
C PRO A 239 -1.68 1.99 19.01
N THR A 240 -3.00 2.00 18.89
CA THR A 240 -3.91 1.27 19.76
C THR A 240 -4.72 0.30 18.92
N ALA A 241 -5.36 -0.69 19.54
CA ALA A 241 -6.29 -1.57 18.83
C ALA A 241 -7.37 -0.77 18.09
N ALA A 242 -7.87 0.31 18.69
CA ALA A 242 -8.92 1.16 18.10
C ALA A 242 -8.43 1.94 16.87
N THR A 243 -7.18 2.41 16.85
CA THR A 243 -6.63 3.15 15.70
C THR A 243 -6.15 2.24 14.58
N LEU A 244 -5.83 0.98 14.89
CA LEU A 244 -5.39 -0.02 13.91
C LEU A 244 -6.56 -0.72 13.20
N GLU A 245 -7.65 -1.01 13.91
CA GLU A 245 -8.77 -1.81 13.38
C GLU A 245 -9.33 -1.27 12.05
N PRO A 246 -9.55 0.05 11.87
CA PRO A 246 -10.10 0.58 10.62
C PRO A 246 -9.17 0.42 9.41
N VAL A 247 -7.85 0.38 9.64
CA VAL A 247 -6.82 0.23 8.59
C VAL A 247 -6.63 -1.25 8.26
N ARG A 248 -6.53 -2.11 9.28
CA ARG A 248 -6.33 -3.55 9.14
C ARG A 248 -7.53 -4.29 8.53
N ARG A 249 -8.75 -3.78 8.75
CA ARG A 249 -10.01 -4.30 8.18
C ARG A 249 -10.11 -5.83 8.32
N THR A 250 -10.23 -6.55 7.21
CA THR A 250 -10.40 -8.00 7.20
C THR A 250 -9.11 -8.78 7.42
N ARG A 251 -7.94 -8.12 7.50
CA ARG A 251 -6.61 -8.74 7.70
C ARG A 251 -6.32 -9.86 6.68
N LYS A 252 -6.93 -9.76 5.50
CA LYS A 252 -6.97 -10.84 4.50
C LYS A 252 -5.82 -10.79 3.50
N TRP A 253 -5.10 -9.67 3.45
CA TRP A 253 -4.01 -9.40 2.53
C TRP A 253 -2.72 -9.40 3.33
N TRP A 254 -1.91 -10.45 3.14
CA TRP A 254 -0.79 -10.74 4.03
C TRP A 254 0.29 -9.65 4.04
N THR A 255 0.73 -9.23 2.85
CA THR A 255 1.78 -8.20 2.66
C THR A 255 1.35 -6.83 3.16
N GLN A 256 0.06 -6.49 3.03
CA GLN A 256 -0.53 -5.27 3.60
C GLN A 256 -0.57 -5.31 5.14
N ASP A 257 -1.13 -6.37 5.75
CA ASP A 257 -1.30 -6.42 7.20
C ASP A 257 0.03 -6.53 7.94
N GLU A 258 0.96 -7.36 7.44
CA GLU A 258 2.30 -7.52 8.01
C GLU A 258 3.16 -6.28 7.73
N GLY A 259 3.11 -5.74 6.50
CA GLY A 259 3.80 -4.51 6.12
C GLY A 259 3.43 -3.33 7.02
N LEU A 260 2.14 -3.16 7.33
CA LEU A 260 1.68 -2.13 8.27
C LEU A 260 2.37 -2.26 9.64
N ALA A 261 2.43 -3.48 10.20
CA ALA A 261 3.07 -3.71 11.49
C ALA A 261 4.55 -3.33 11.46
N LEU A 262 5.27 -3.73 10.41
CA LEU A 262 6.69 -3.42 10.22
C LEU A 262 6.95 -1.91 10.17
N PHE A 263 6.19 -1.17 9.36
CA PHE A 263 6.39 0.28 9.22
C PHE A 263 6.00 1.05 10.49
N LEU A 264 4.99 0.60 11.24
CA LEU A 264 4.67 1.20 12.53
C LEU A 264 5.72 0.90 13.61
N LEU A 265 6.36 -0.27 13.55
CA LEU A 265 7.51 -0.60 14.41
C LEU A 265 8.76 0.21 14.03
N LEU A 266 8.97 0.50 12.73
CA LEU A 266 9.99 1.45 12.28
C LEU A 266 9.71 2.86 12.82
N ASP A 267 8.48 3.35 12.69
CA ASP A 267 8.07 4.64 13.28
C ASP A 267 8.36 4.71 14.79
N ARG A 268 8.11 3.60 15.50
CA ARG A 268 8.30 3.51 16.95
C ARG A 268 9.77 3.49 17.35
N PHE A 269 10.63 2.78 16.62
CA PHE A 269 12.00 2.49 17.06
C PHE A 269 13.11 3.13 16.21
N LEU A 270 12.78 3.72 15.08
CA LEU A 270 13.69 4.39 14.14
C LEU A 270 12.96 5.54 13.41
N PRO A 271 12.48 6.59 14.11
CA PRO A 271 11.53 7.58 13.56
C PRO A 271 11.98 8.35 12.30
N ASP A 272 13.28 8.33 12.00
CA ASP A 272 13.89 8.99 10.83
C ASP A 272 14.02 8.06 9.61
N TRP A 273 13.45 6.84 9.66
CA TRP A 273 13.51 5.85 8.58
C TRP A 273 12.96 6.34 7.22
N ARG A 274 12.10 7.37 7.23
CA ARG A 274 11.36 7.84 6.05
C ARG A 274 12.29 8.27 4.93
N GLY A 275 13.31 9.07 5.24
CA GLY A 275 14.30 9.52 4.26
C GLY A 275 15.03 8.35 3.60
N ASP A 276 15.31 7.29 4.36
CA ASP A 276 15.98 6.09 3.83
C ASP A 276 15.09 5.29 2.87
N GLN A 277 13.77 5.26 3.10
CA GLN A 277 12.82 4.57 2.21
C GLN A 277 12.42 5.42 1.00
N THR A 278 12.49 6.75 1.09
CA THR A 278 12.08 7.66 0.02
C THR A 278 13.24 8.15 -0.84
N ALA A 279 14.48 7.88 -0.44
CA ALA A 279 15.71 8.16 -1.19
C ALA A 279 15.72 7.58 -2.61
N SER A 280 16.56 8.13 -3.50
CA SER A 280 16.71 7.64 -4.88
C SER A 280 17.15 6.18 -4.94
N ASP A 281 17.98 5.76 -3.98
CA ASP A 281 18.34 4.36 -3.72
C ASP A 281 17.85 3.98 -2.31
N PRO A 282 16.60 3.48 -2.18
CA PRO A 282 16.03 3.18 -0.87
C PRO A 282 16.83 2.12 -0.12
N MET A 283 17.07 2.33 1.17
CA MET A 283 17.58 1.25 2.01
C MET A 283 16.61 0.07 1.99
N ARG A 284 17.14 -1.14 1.97
CA ARG A 284 16.31 -2.35 2.06
C ARG A 284 15.55 -2.36 3.39
N LEU A 285 14.26 -2.72 3.35
CA LEU A 285 13.40 -2.81 4.54
C LEU A 285 14.05 -3.65 5.65
N ASP A 286 14.64 -4.81 5.32
CA ASP A 286 15.35 -5.66 6.28
C ASP A 286 16.50 -4.92 7.02
N ALA A 287 17.20 -4.02 6.34
CA ALA A 287 18.30 -3.25 6.94
C ALA A 287 17.78 -2.20 7.93
N LEU A 288 16.66 -1.54 7.60
CA LEU A 288 15.98 -0.61 8.50
C LEU A 288 15.41 -1.34 9.71
N LEU A 289 14.77 -2.49 9.51
CA LEU A 289 14.24 -3.32 10.60
C LEU A 289 15.35 -3.78 11.53
N ALA A 290 16.50 -4.22 10.98
CA ALA A 290 17.66 -4.56 11.78
C ALA A 290 18.21 -3.36 12.56
N ALA A 291 18.23 -2.16 11.96
CA ALA A 291 18.63 -0.94 12.65
C ALA A 291 17.67 -0.56 13.77
N ALA A 292 16.36 -0.62 13.49
CA ALA A 292 15.28 -0.39 14.45
C ALA A 292 15.21 -1.47 15.54
N ALA A 293 15.84 -2.63 15.36
CA ALA A 293 15.89 -3.69 16.35
C ALA A 293 17.12 -3.62 17.28
N ARG A 294 18.14 -2.82 16.96
CA ARG A 294 19.28 -2.54 17.86
C ARG A 294 18.79 -1.84 19.11
#